data_AF-A0A6M4H5I7-F1
#
_entry.id   AF-A0A6M4H5I7-F1
#
_cell.length_a   1.000
_cell.length_b   1.000
_cell.length_c   1.000
_cell.angle_alpha   90.00
_cell.angle_beta   90.00
_cell.angle_gamma   90.00
#
_symmetry.space_group_name_H-M   'P 1'
#
loop_
_entity.id
_entity.type
_entity.pdbx_description
1 polymer ?
#
loop_
_entity_poly.entity_id
_entity_poly.type
_entity_poly.pdbx_seq_one_letter_code
_entity_poly.pdbx_strand_id
1 'polypeptide(L)'
;MKALLSIKPTPEQLKIFARVRPGVEVIRGAAGSGKTTTAILKLQANLAVFLRRKDRMAKKPPVRVLVLTFNRTLKGYLESLVRAQAAESEKIEITIDTFAHWARDALDKPAMVADGARKRSLQTLGSELGLGDFLIEETDYLTGRFLSEKLESYTTTPREGRGNTPRVDKALRERLLSEVVVPYDKWKRKNNVNDWNDLALALAKEKLFEYDIVVVDETQDFSANQVRAVMNQLADVHSVTFILDTAQRIYPRGFKWQEVGIVLRPENSHRLERNYRNTKQIAAFAASMLAGVEADDDYTIPDLERCEAVGPKPILLEGKYSAQVGYALGLLAKSKIDLKEDSVAFLHPKGGGWFDYLRAALSNKGLPFVELTREAEWPKGPENIALSTMHSAKGLEFDHVFILGVNAGSFPEGEFDPADDRQITARKLVAMAVSRARKSVIVGFKADDRSALIDYFDKPTYTLVKV
;
A
#
# COMPACT_ATOMS: atom_id res chain seq x y z
N MET A 1 16.47 10.19 3.52
CA MET A 1 16.06 10.22 2.10
C MET A 1 16.05 11.68 1.64
N LYS A 2 16.87 12.07 0.65
CA LYS A 2 16.87 13.45 0.13
C LYS A 2 15.46 13.81 -0.35
N ALA A 3 14.93 14.90 0.15
CA ALA A 3 13.66 15.45 -0.31
C ALA A 3 13.66 15.53 -1.83
N LEU A 4 12.61 15.01 -2.48
CA LEU A 4 12.38 15.08 -3.92
C LEU A 4 12.13 16.54 -4.35
N LEU A 5 13.14 17.41 -4.24
CA LEU A 5 13.01 18.86 -4.41
C LEU A 5 12.81 19.28 -5.88
N SER A 6 12.97 18.37 -6.85
CA SER A 6 12.72 18.65 -8.27
C SER A 6 11.95 17.52 -8.96
N ILE A 7 10.67 17.39 -8.62
CA ILE A 7 9.77 16.53 -9.38
C ILE A 7 9.49 17.19 -10.73
N LYS A 8 10.02 16.63 -11.82
CA LYS A 8 9.62 17.01 -13.17
C LYS A 8 8.35 16.25 -13.57
N PRO A 9 7.23 16.94 -13.79
CA PRO A 9 5.97 16.29 -14.11
C PRO A 9 5.99 15.75 -15.54
N THR A 10 5.40 14.56 -15.74
CA THR A 10 5.19 14.03 -17.09
C THR A 10 4.05 14.77 -17.81
N PRO A 11 3.93 14.68 -19.15
CA PRO A 11 2.81 15.29 -19.88
C PRO A 11 1.43 14.80 -19.41
N GLU A 12 1.34 13.54 -18.97
CA GLU A 12 0.13 12.95 -18.39
C GLU A 12 -0.19 13.57 -17.03
N GLN A 13 0.81 13.70 -16.15
CA GLN A 13 0.65 14.35 -14.85
C GLN A 13 0.30 15.83 -14.98
N LEU A 14 0.95 16.55 -15.91
CA LEU A 14 0.67 17.96 -16.20
C LEU A 14 -0.81 18.22 -16.46
N LYS A 15 -1.48 17.33 -17.21
CA LYS A 15 -2.93 17.46 -17.47
C LYS A 15 -3.78 17.42 -16.19
N ILE A 16 -3.31 16.73 -15.14
CA ILE A 16 -4.06 16.50 -13.89
C ILE A 16 -3.94 17.67 -12.91
N PHE A 17 -2.79 18.35 -12.85
CA PHE A 17 -2.59 19.45 -11.89
C PHE A 17 -2.50 20.85 -12.55
N ALA A 18 -2.46 20.95 -13.88
CA ALA A 18 -2.47 22.25 -14.57
C ALA A 18 -3.77 23.05 -14.35
N ARG A 19 -4.87 22.37 -14.01
CA ARG A 19 -6.15 23.01 -13.67
C ARG A 19 -6.59 22.57 -12.28
N VAL A 20 -6.37 23.43 -11.30
CA VAL A 20 -6.89 23.28 -9.95
C VAL A 20 -8.38 23.58 -9.95
N ARG A 21 -9.20 22.61 -9.53
CA ARG A 21 -10.64 22.75 -9.37
C ARG A 21 -11.04 22.27 -7.97
N PRO A 22 -11.83 23.05 -7.22
CA PRO A 22 -12.43 22.53 -6.00
C PRO A 22 -13.35 21.33 -6.30
N GLY A 23 -13.44 20.42 -5.33
CA GLY A 23 -14.24 19.20 -5.42
C GLY A 23 -13.42 17.94 -5.19
N VAL A 24 -14.01 16.79 -5.57
CA VAL A 24 -13.42 15.46 -5.39
C VAL A 24 -12.85 14.96 -6.69
N GLU A 25 -11.59 14.51 -6.65
CA GLU A 25 -10.89 13.89 -7.77
C GLU A 25 -10.32 12.53 -7.37
N VAL A 26 -10.33 11.62 -8.32
CA VAL A 26 -9.84 10.25 -8.16
C VAL A 26 -8.75 10.00 -9.18
N ILE A 27 -7.54 9.67 -8.71
CA ILE A 27 -6.39 9.34 -9.54
C ILE A 27 -6.13 7.85 -9.38
N ARG A 28 -6.15 7.11 -10.49
CA ARG A 28 -5.90 5.67 -10.50
C ARG A 28 -4.72 5.38 -11.38
N GLY A 29 -3.82 4.51 -10.96
CA GLY A 29 -2.74 4.05 -11.83
C GLY A 29 -2.06 2.81 -11.30
N ALA A 30 -1.37 2.08 -12.16
CA ALA A 30 -0.69 0.87 -11.71
C ALA A 30 0.42 1.23 -10.71
N ALA A 31 0.86 0.23 -9.94
CA ALA A 31 2.12 0.23 -9.23
C ALA A 31 3.20 0.90 -10.10
N GLY A 32 3.77 2.02 -9.64
CA GLY A 32 4.86 2.69 -10.34
C GLY A 32 4.48 3.73 -11.39
N SER A 33 3.19 4.02 -11.55
CA SER A 33 2.71 5.04 -12.49
C SER A 33 2.94 6.50 -12.07
N GLY A 34 3.64 6.73 -10.96
CA GLY A 34 3.86 8.08 -10.43
C GLY A 34 2.63 8.66 -9.71
N LYS A 35 1.77 7.80 -9.13
CA LYS A 35 0.60 8.21 -8.33
C LYS A 35 0.95 9.20 -7.22
N THR A 36 1.87 8.81 -6.34
CA THR A 36 2.34 9.64 -5.22
C THR A 36 2.94 10.96 -5.71
N THR A 37 3.73 10.90 -6.79
CA THR A 37 4.29 12.10 -7.45
C THR A 37 3.20 13.03 -7.96
N THR A 38 2.15 12.49 -8.57
CA THR A 38 1.00 13.26 -9.06
C THR A 38 0.24 13.91 -7.92
N ALA A 39 0.04 13.19 -6.82
CA ALA A 39 -0.62 13.72 -5.63
C ALA A 39 0.16 14.87 -4.99
N ILE A 40 1.49 14.75 -4.93
CA ILE A 40 2.39 15.81 -4.47
C ILE A 40 2.23 17.06 -5.34
N LEU A 41 2.35 16.92 -6.66
CA LEU A 41 2.25 18.04 -7.60
C LEU A 41 0.88 18.73 -7.50
N LYS A 42 -0.18 17.94 -7.34
CA LYS A 42 -1.55 18.42 -7.20
C LYS A 42 -1.77 19.14 -5.88
N LEU A 43 -1.24 18.61 -4.78
CA LEU A 43 -1.25 19.28 -3.48
C LEU A 43 -0.55 20.63 -3.55
N GLN A 44 0.64 20.71 -4.18
CA GLN A 44 1.35 21.98 -4.36
C GLN A 44 0.50 23.00 -5.14
N ALA A 45 -0.10 22.57 -6.25
CA ALA A 45 -0.95 23.43 -7.06
C ALA A 45 -2.18 23.92 -6.27
N ASN A 46 -2.85 23.02 -5.53
CA ASN A 46 -3.97 23.34 -4.66
C ASN A 46 -3.57 24.33 -3.58
N LEU A 47 -2.47 24.07 -2.88
CA LEU A 47 -1.98 24.93 -1.80
C LEU A 47 -1.76 26.37 -2.26
N ALA A 48 -1.13 26.56 -3.43
CA ALA A 48 -0.94 27.89 -4.02
C ALA A 48 -2.25 28.62 -4.36
N VAL A 49 -3.32 27.89 -4.68
CA VAL A 49 -4.65 28.46 -4.94
C VAL A 49 -5.37 28.81 -3.63
N PHE A 50 -5.36 27.89 -2.67
CA PHE A 50 -6.04 28.08 -1.38
C PHE A 50 -5.37 29.15 -0.52
N LEU A 51 -4.03 29.25 -0.52
CA LEU A 51 -3.31 30.33 0.16
C LEU A 51 -3.75 31.71 -0.34
N ARG A 52 -3.74 31.90 -1.67
CA ARG A 52 -4.21 33.15 -2.31
C ARG A 52 -5.67 33.46 -2.02
N ARG A 53 -6.50 32.42 -1.89
CA ARG A 53 -7.91 32.58 -1.53
C ARG A 53 -8.06 33.04 -0.07
N LYS A 54 -7.40 32.37 0.88
CA LYS A 54 -7.46 32.70 2.31
C LYS A 54 -6.87 34.09 2.58
N ASP A 55 -5.79 34.47 1.90
CA ASP A 55 -5.18 35.81 2.02
C ASP A 55 -6.13 36.96 1.65
N ARG A 56 -7.12 36.71 0.78
CA ARG A 56 -8.16 37.67 0.39
C ARG A 56 -9.33 37.74 1.38
N MET A 57 -9.43 36.80 2.32
CA MET A 57 -10.47 36.81 3.35
C MET A 57 -10.08 37.78 4.47
N ALA A 58 -11.07 38.45 5.06
CA ALA A 58 -10.82 39.42 6.13
C ALA A 58 -10.05 38.83 7.34
N LYS A 59 -10.37 37.58 7.73
CA LYS A 59 -9.74 36.88 8.86
C LYS A 59 -8.45 36.14 8.51
N LYS A 60 -8.12 36.00 7.23
CA LYS A 60 -6.95 35.25 6.70
C LYS A 60 -6.66 33.94 7.46
N PRO A 61 -7.65 33.03 7.62
CA PRO A 61 -7.41 31.80 8.35
C PRO A 61 -6.40 30.92 7.60
N PRO A 62 -5.66 30.04 8.31
CA PRO A 62 -4.73 29.14 7.65
C PRO A 62 -5.45 28.19 6.70
N VAL A 63 -4.71 27.71 5.70
CA VAL A 63 -5.12 26.60 4.84
C VAL A 63 -4.93 25.31 5.61
N ARG A 64 -6.02 24.56 5.83
CA ARG A 64 -6.00 23.28 6.53
C ARG A 64 -5.82 22.13 5.56
N VAL A 65 -4.76 21.36 5.72
CA VAL A 65 -4.40 20.24 4.85
C VAL A 65 -4.37 18.95 5.66
N LEU A 66 -5.10 17.93 5.20
CA LEU A 66 -5.00 16.57 5.72
C LEU A 66 -4.38 15.66 4.65
N VAL A 67 -3.33 14.94 5.02
CA VAL A 67 -2.78 13.87 4.19
C VAL A 67 -2.85 12.56 4.95
N LEU A 68 -3.67 11.63 4.44
CA LEU A 68 -3.79 10.27 4.95
C LEU A 68 -2.95 9.34 4.09
N THR A 69 -1.86 8.81 4.65
CA THR A 69 -0.93 7.95 3.90
C THR A 69 -0.08 7.08 4.83
N PHE A 70 0.24 5.87 4.38
CA PHE A 70 1.32 5.05 4.94
C PHE A 70 2.66 5.24 4.19
N ASN A 71 2.65 6.05 3.11
CA ASN A 71 3.80 6.25 2.24
C ASN A 71 4.79 7.25 2.85
N ARG A 72 5.95 6.73 3.24
CA ARG A 72 7.04 7.50 3.86
C ARG A 72 7.62 8.56 2.93
N THR A 73 7.64 8.30 1.63
CA THR A 73 8.13 9.26 0.63
C THR A 73 7.22 10.47 0.57
N LEU A 74 5.90 10.24 0.59
CA LEU A 74 4.92 11.33 0.66
C LEU A 74 5.11 12.12 1.95
N LYS A 75 5.17 11.45 3.11
CA LYS A 75 5.41 12.10 4.40
C LYS A 75 6.69 12.94 4.42
N GLY A 76 7.84 12.36 4.06
CA GLY A 76 9.13 13.07 4.06
C GLY A 76 9.19 14.23 3.07
N TYR A 77 8.53 14.10 1.93
CA TYR A 77 8.39 15.21 0.99
C TYR A 77 7.57 16.36 1.60
N LEU A 78 6.45 16.06 2.23
CA LEU A 78 5.58 17.07 2.84
C LEU A 78 6.25 17.77 4.02
N GLU A 79 6.97 17.03 4.86
CA GLU A 79 7.81 17.61 5.92
C GLU A 79 8.85 18.58 5.34
N SER A 80 9.43 18.25 4.19
CA SER A 80 10.38 19.10 3.49
C SER A 80 9.72 20.33 2.86
N LEU A 81 8.51 20.18 2.32
CA LEU A 81 7.70 21.27 1.78
C LEU A 81 7.33 22.27 2.87
N VAL A 82 6.88 21.79 4.03
CA VAL A 82 6.59 22.62 5.21
C VAL A 82 7.84 23.39 5.64
N ARG A 83 9.00 22.73 5.70
CA ARG A 83 10.28 23.39 6.03
C ARG A 83 10.66 24.46 5.00
N ALA A 84 10.50 24.18 3.71
CA ALA A 84 10.80 25.14 2.64
C ALA A 84 9.86 26.35 2.68
N GLN A 85 8.63 26.15 3.15
CA GLN A 85 7.61 27.19 3.32
C GLN A 85 7.55 27.73 4.75
N ALA A 86 8.60 27.58 5.57
CA ALA A 86 8.58 27.94 6.99
C ALA A 86 8.28 29.43 7.29
N ALA A 87 8.41 30.33 6.32
CA ALA A 87 7.94 31.72 6.46
C ALA A 87 6.41 31.86 6.34
N GLU A 88 5.76 30.89 5.69
CA GLU A 88 4.30 30.77 5.53
C GLU A 88 3.70 29.74 6.49
N SER A 89 4.46 29.19 7.44
CA SER A 89 3.97 28.11 8.33
C SER A 89 2.75 28.52 9.16
N GLU A 90 2.62 29.81 9.52
CA GLU A 90 1.42 30.30 10.21
C GLU A 90 0.18 30.33 9.31
N LYS A 91 0.34 30.31 7.98
CA LYS A 91 -0.74 30.29 6.99
C LYS A 91 -1.17 28.88 6.59
N ILE A 92 -0.46 27.84 7.03
CA ILE A 92 -0.71 26.46 6.58
C ILE A 92 -0.67 25.52 7.79
N GLU A 93 -1.79 24.84 8.02
CA GLU A 93 -1.91 23.79 9.05
C GLU A 93 -1.94 22.44 8.34
N ILE A 94 -0.85 21.65 8.44
CA ILE A 94 -0.74 20.35 7.76
C ILE A 94 -0.75 19.22 8.79
N THR A 95 -1.70 18.30 8.64
CA THR A 95 -1.75 17.02 9.35
C THR A 95 -1.36 15.90 8.40
N ILE A 96 -0.36 15.10 8.75
CA ILE A 96 0.08 13.93 7.98
C ILE A 96 0.00 12.70 8.88
N ASP A 97 -0.88 11.76 8.55
CA ASP A 97 -1.11 10.61 9.41
C ASP A 97 -1.67 9.39 8.64
N THR A 98 -1.89 8.30 9.35
CA THR A 98 -2.74 7.19 8.93
C THR A 98 -4.18 7.47 9.34
N PHE A 99 -5.18 6.88 8.65
CA PHE A 99 -6.58 7.09 9.03
C PHE A 99 -6.84 6.67 10.50
N ALA A 100 -6.29 5.54 10.93
CA ALA A 100 -6.54 4.98 12.25
C ALA A 100 -6.02 5.89 13.37
N HIS A 101 -4.78 6.39 13.26
CA HIS A 101 -4.22 7.33 14.21
C HIS A 101 -4.94 8.67 14.18
N TRP A 102 -5.17 9.23 12.99
CA TRP A 102 -5.89 10.50 12.85
C TRP A 102 -7.28 10.43 13.47
N ALA A 103 -8.04 9.37 13.19
CA ALA A 103 -9.39 9.21 13.71
C ALA A 103 -9.40 9.05 15.23
N ARG A 104 -8.43 8.31 15.78
CA ARG A 104 -8.29 8.12 17.22
C ARG A 104 -7.93 9.44 17.92
N ASP A 105 -6.99 10.20 17.37
CA ASP A 105 -6.57 11.46 17.97
C ASP A 105 -7.65 12.55 17.82
N ALA A 106 -8.38 12.57 16.70
CA ALA A 106 -9.52 13.45 16.49
C ALA A 106 -10.65 13.24 17.51
N LEU A 107 -10.87 12.01 17.93
CA LEU A 107 -11.94 11.62 18.87
C LEU A 107 -11.45 11.55 20.34
N ASP A 108 -10.35 12.22 20.66
CA ASP A 108 -9.75 12.27 22.01
C ASP A 108 -9.40 10.88 22.58
N LYS A 109 -8.82 10.03 21.74
CA LYS A 109 -8.24 8.72 22.09
C LYS A 109 -9.21 7.81 22.86
N PRO A 110 -10.36 7.46 22.26
CA PRO A 110 -11.33 6.59 22.91
C PRO A 110 -10.73 5.21 23.19
N ALA A 111 -11.26 4.54 24.23
CA ALA A 111 -10.84 3.19 24.57
C ALA A 111 -11.14 2.23 23.41
N MET A 112 -10.11 1.52 22.95
CA MET A 112 -10.20 0.58 21.82
C MET A 112 -10.29 -0.86 22.29
N VAL A 113 -11.10 -1.67 21.62
CA VAL A 113 -11.14 -3.12 21.85
C VAL A 113 -9.83 -3.76 21.40
N ALA A 114 -9.23 -4.59 22.25
CA ALA A 114 -8.06 -5.37 21.88
C ALA A 114 -8.41 -6.41 20.79
N ASP A 115 -7.52 -6.64 19.83
CA ASP A 115 -7.78 -7.54 18.69
C ASP A 115 -8.18 -8.96 19.14
N GLY A 116 -7.50 -9.51 20.14
CA GLY A 116 -7.84 -10.82 20.70
C GLY A 116 -9.18 -10.84 21.45
N ALA A 117 -9.61 -9.73 22.04
CA ALA A 117 -10.94 -9.64 22.65
C ALA A 117 -12.02 -9.53 21.56
N ARG A 118 -11.80 -8.71 20.53
CA ARG A 118 -12.68 -8.57 19.38
C ARG A 118 -12.89 -9.90 18.65
N LYS A 119 -11.82 -10.61 18.30
CA LYS A 119 -11.89 -11.91 17.62
C LYS A 119 -12.68 -12.94 18.43
N ARG A 120 -12.37 -13.06 19.73
CA ARG A 120 -13.10 -13.96 20.62
C ARG A 120 -14.59 -13.61 20.69
N SER A 121 -14.93 -12.34 20.90
CA SER A 121 -16.34 -11.91 20.96
C SER A 121 -17.10 -12.23 19.67
N LEU A 122 -16.53 -11.93 18.50
CA LEU A 122 -17.16 -12.22 17.21
C LEU A 122 -17.31 -13.74 16.99
N GLN A 123 -16.25 -14.51 17.22
CA GLN A 123 -16.28 -15.97 17.07
C GLN A 123 -17.26 -16.65 18.03
N THR A 124 -17.40 -16.15 19.27
CA THR A 124 -18.40 -16.65 20.22
C THR A 124 -19.81 -16.31 19.77
N LEU A 125 -20.06 -15.11 19.26
CA LEU A 125 -21.40 -14.70 18.81
C LEU A 125 -21.84 -15.44 17.54
N GLY A 126 -20.92 -15.72 16.62
CA GLY A 126 -21.21 -16.42 15.36
C GLY A 126 -20.82 -17.90 15.34
N SER A 127 -20.62 -18.55 16.50
CA SER A 127 -20.17 -19.94 16.56
C SER A 127 -21.13 -20.91 15.86
N GLU A 128 -22.44 -20.63 15.92
CA GLU A 128 -23.49 -21.44 15.28
C GLU A 128 -23.59 -21.22 13.76
N LEU A 129 -22.91 -20.20 13.22
CA LEU A 129 -22.91 -19.92 11.78
C LEU A 129 -21.88 -20.76 11.01
N GLY A 130 -20.91 -21.36 11.70
CA GLY A 130 -19.90 -22.23 11.07
C GLY A 130 -18.99 -21.52 10.07
N LEU A 131 -18.80 -20.20 10.20
CA LEU A 131 -18.07 -19.38 9.23
C LEU A 131 -16.56 -19.21 9.52
N GLY A 132 -16.08 -19.61 10.71
CA GLY A 132 -14.67 -19.50 11.07
C GLY A 132 -14.12 -18.07 10.93
N ASP A 133 -12.96 -17.92 10.28
CA ASP A 133 -12.31 -16.60 10.09
C ASP A 133 -13.09 -15.69 9.13
N PHE A 134 -13.86 -16.26 8.18
CA PHE A 134 -14.69 -15.49 7.25
C PHE A 134 -15.75 -14.65 7.98
N LEU A 135 -16.20 -15.08 9.17
CA LEU A 135 -17.12 -14.32 10.00
C LEU A 135 -16.59 -12.92 10.34
N ILE A 136 -15.31 -12.83 10.69
CA ILE A 136 -14.68 -11.58 11.12
C ILE A 136 -14.57 -10.65 9.91
N GLU A 137 -14.11 -11.18 8.77
CA GLU A 137 -14.02 -10.42 7.53
C GLU A 137 -15.38 -9.90 7.06
N GLU A 138 -16.43 -10.73 7.14
CA GLU A 138 -17.77 -10.33 6.71
C GLU A 138 -18.36 -9.29 7.65
N THR A 139 -18.10 -9.41 8.95
CA THR A 139 -18.46 -8.40 9.94
C THR A 139 -17.77 -7.07 9.64
N ASP A 140 -16.48 -7.09 9.31
CA ASP A 140 -15.71 -5.88 8.96
C ASP A 140 -16.18 -5.24 7.66
N TYR A 141 -16.46 -6.06 6.66
CA TYR A 141 -17.03 -5.61 5.39
C TYR A 141 -18.37 -4.91 5.61
N LEU A 142 -19.27 -5.53 6.37
CA LEU A 142 -20.60 -5.00 6.66
C LEU A 142 -20.52 -3.69 7.47
N THR A 143 -19.83 -3.73 8.62
CA THR A 143 -19.73 -2.58 9.53
C THR A 143 -18.87 -1.45 8.96
N GLY A 144 -17.95 -1.75 8.04
CA GLY A 144 -17.18 -0.77 7.30
C GLY A 144 -17.92 -0.16 6.10
N ARG A 145 -18.93 -0.84 5.53
CA ARG A 145 -19.66 -0.38 4.34
C ARG A 145 -20.90 0.45 4.67
N PHE A 146 -21.70 0.02 5.65
CA PHE A 146 -23.01 0.61 5.94
C PHE A 146 -22.96 1.54 7.15
N LEU A 147 -23.70 2.65 7.11
CA LEU A 147 -23.96 3.46 8.29
C LEU A 147 -24.88 2.70 9.24
N SER A 148 -24.82 3.00 10.55
CA SER A 148 -25.60 2.29 11.59
C SER A 148 -27.10 2.22 11.27
N GLU A 149 -27.66 3.31 10.75
CA GLU A 149 -29.07 3.44 10.38
C GLU A 149 -29.43 2.76 9.04
N LYS A 150 -28.44 2.21 8.32
CA LYS A 150 -28.62 1.53 7.03
C LYS A 150 -28.13 0.08 7.03
N LEU A 151 -27.82 -0.49 8.20
CA LEU A 151 -27.30 -1.86 8.31
C LEU A 151 -28.23 -2.90 7.67
N GLU A 152 -29.54 -2.72 7.75
CA GLU A 152 -30.54 -3.64 7.15
C GLU A 152 -30.42 -3.73 5.61
N SER A 153 -29.88 -2.69 4.96
CA SER A 153 -29.66 -2.68 3.50
C SER A 153 -28.66 -3.75 3.05
N TYR A 154 -27.83 -4.28 3.97
CA TYR A 154 -26.91 -5.39 3.69
C TYR A 154 -27.64 -6.64 3.16
N THR A 155 -28.86 -6.90 3.61
CA THR A 155 -29.64 -8.09 3.22
C THR A 155 -29.97 -8.12 1.71
N THR A 156 -30.10 -6.95 1.08
CA THR A 156 -30.50 -6.79 -0.32
C THR A 156 -29.39 -6.25 -1.23
N THR A 157 -28.38 -5.61 -0.67
CA THR A 157 -27.30 -4.97 -1.46
C THR A 157 -26.34 -6.02 -2.04
N PRO A 158 -25.92 -5.92 -3.31
CA PRO A 158 -24.88 -6.78 -3.88
C PRO A 158 -23.58 -6.73 -3.06
N ARG A 159 -23.00 -7.92 -2.84
CA ARG A 159 -21.73 -8.10 -2.12
C ARG A 159 -20.53 -7.86 -3.04
N GLU A 160 -20.36 -6.61 -3.46
CA GLU A 160 -19.26 -6.16 -4.32
C GLU A 160 -17.91 -6.65 -3.74
N GLY A 161 -17.08 -7.30 -4.55
CA GLY A 161 -15.72 -7.72 -4.18
C GLY A 161 -15.61 -8.88 -3.16
N ARG A 162 -16.69 -9.59 -2.80
CA ARG A 162 -16.66 -10.67 -1.77
C ARG A 162 -16.81 -12.10 -2.32
N GLY A 163 -16.66 -12.28 -3.63
CA GLY A 163 -16.79 -13.58 -4.30
C GLY A 163 -18.14 -14.29 -4.05
N ASN A 164 -18.24 -15.55 -4.48
CA ASN A 164 -19.44 -16.39 -4.29
C ASN A 164 -19.26 -17.47 -3.20
N THR A 165 -18.07 -17.60 -2.62
CA THR A 165 -17.71 -18.66 -1.68
C THR A 165 -17.12 -18.06 -0.38
N PRO A 166 -17.64 -18.42 0.81
CA PRO A 166 -18.86 -19.20 1.03
C PRO A 166 -20.09 -18.47 0.49
N ARG A 167 -21.14 -19.23 0.16
CA ARG A 167 -22.40 -18.64 -0.31
C ARG A 167 -23.06 -17.92 0.86
N VAL A 168 -23.19 -16.59 0.74
CA VAL A 168 -23.86 -15.76 1.75
C VAL A 168 -25.21 -15.28 1.22
N ASP A 169 -26.19 -16.17 1.36
CA ASP A 169 -27.57 -15.92 0.99
C ASP A 169 -28.28 -14.98 1.97
N LYS A 170 -29.51 -14.60 1.65
CA LYS A 170 -30.27 -13.63 2.45
C LYS A 170 -30.47 -14.09 3.89
N ALA A 171 -30.72 -15.38 4.11
CA ALA A 171 -30.93 -15.93 5.45
C ALA A 171 -29.67 -15.80 6.31
N LEU A 172 -28.50 -16.17 5.77
CA LEU A 172 -27.24 -15.99 6.47
C LEU A 172 -26.92 -14.51 6.74
N ARG A 173 -27.29 -13.60 5.83
CA ARG A 173 -27.12 -12.15 6.05
C ARG A 173 -27.97 -11.62 7.19
N GLU A 174 -29.23 -12.04 7.28
CA GLU A 174 -30.14 -11.68 8.36
C GLU A 174 -29.61 -12.19 9.71
N ARG A 175 -29.13 -13.44 9.74
CA ARG A 175 -28.48 -14.02 10.93
C ARG A 175 -27.20 -13.29 11.33
N LEU A 176 -26.33 -12.94 10.38
CA LEU A 176 -25.13 -12.14 10.65
C LEU A 176 -25.48 -10.80 11.32
N LEU A 177 -26.56 -10.14 10.90
CA LEU A 177 -27.02 -8.91 11.52
C LEU A 177 -27.55 -9.14 12.95
N SER A 178 -28.47 -10.10 13.11
CA SER A 178 -29.22 -10.30 14.36
C SER A 178 -28.43 -11.04 15.44
N GLU A 179 -27.63 -12.04 15.06
CA GLU A 179 -26.87 -12.92 15.98
C GLU A 179 -25.46 -12.40 16.25
N VAL A 180 -24.87 -11.60 15.33
CA VAL A 180 -23.46 -11.19 15.44
C VAL A 180 -23.31 -9.67 15.55
N VAL A 181 -23.67 -8.91 14.53
CA VAL A 181 -23.38 -7.46 14.47
C VAL A 181 -24.10 -6.68 15.58
N VAL A 182 -25.42 -6.87 15.74
CA VAL A 182 -26.20 -6.17 16.77
C VAL A 182 -25.77 -6.56 18.19
N PRO A 183 -25.59 -7.85 18.52
CA PRO A 183 -25.04 -8.24 19.82
C PRO A 183 -23.62 -7.74 20.08
N TYR A 184 -22.77 -7.70 19.05
CA TYR A 184 -21.40 -7.19 19.17
C TYR A 184 -21.38 -5.68 19.48
N ASP A 185 -22.21 -4.89 18.82
CA ASP A 185 -22.37 -3.45 19.12
C ASP A 185 -22.87 -3.23 20.56
N LYS A 186 -23.85 -4.02 21.02
CA LYS A 186 -24.30 -3.99 22.42
C LYS A 186 -23.18 -4.35 23.40
N TRP A 187 -22.38 -5.37 23.08
CA TRP A 187 -21.23 -5.77 23.89
C TRP A 187 -20.18 -4.66 23.98
N LYS A 188 -19.85 -4.01 22.86
CA LYS A 188 -18.92 -2.87 22.83
C LYS A 188 -19.38 -1.73 23.73
N ARG A 189 -20.66 -1.32 23.61
CA ARG A 189 -21.27 -0.28 24.45
C ARG A 189 -21.25 -0.63 25.93
N LYS A 190 -21.58 -1.87 26.29
CA LYS A 190 -21.55 -2.35 27.69
C LYS A 190 -20.15 -2.26 28.31
N ASN A 191 -19.11 -2.52 27.51
CA ASN A 191 -17.72 -2.48 27.97
C ASN A 191 -17.05 -1.11 27.78
N ASN A 192 -17.77 -0.11 27.26
CA ASN A 192 -17.24 1.21 26.93
C ASN A 192 -15.98 1.16 26.04
N VAL A 193 -15.98 0.30 25.03
CA VAL A 193 -14.89 0.13 24.06
C VAL A 193 -15.38 0.35 22.64
N ASN A 194 -14.48 0.79 21.77
CA ASN A 194 -14.73 1.06 20.36
C ASN A 194 -13.85 0.17 19.48
N ASP A 195 -14.29 -0.11 18.27
CA ASP A 195 -13.44 -0.62 17.20
C ASP A 195 -13.13 0.47 16.15
N TRP A 196 -12.33 0.12 15.15
CA TRP A 196 -11.93 1.07 14.10
C TRP A 196 -13.09 1.53 13.21
N ASN A 197 -14.14 0.73 13.07
CA ASN A 197 -15.33 1.11 12.30
C ASN A 197 -16.20 2.11 13.09
N ASP A 198 -16.25 2.00 14.41
CA ASP A 198 -16.93 2.99 15.26
C ASP A 198 -16.33 4.38 15.11
N LEU A 199 -14.99 4.47 15.05
CA LEU A 199 -14.32 5.77 14.84
C LEU A 199 -14.68 6.39 13.49
N ALA A 200 -14.72 5.56 12.44
CA ALA A 200 -15.14 6.01 11.11
C ALA A 200 -16.62 6.45 11.10
N LEU A 201 -17.50 5.73 11.78
CA LEU A 201 -18.91 6.08 11.91
C LEU A 201 -19.11 7.39 12.69
N ALA A 202 -18.36 7.60 13.77
CA ALA A 202 -18.39 8.83 14.55
C ALA A 202 -18.00 10.04 13.68
N LEU A 203 -16.86 9.96 12.99
CA LEU A 203 -16.37 11.04 12.12
C LEU A 203 -17.20 11.23 10.85
N ALA A 204 -17.93 10.20 10.40
CA ALA A 204 -18.90 10.33 9.31
C ALA A 204 -20.18 11.08 9.72
N LYS A 205 -20.47 11.16 11.02
CA LYS A 205 -21.65 11.84 11.59
C LYS A 205 -21.31 13.21 12.17
N GLU A 206 -20.18 13.31 12.87
CA GLU A 206 -19.74 14.51 13.55
C GLU A 206 -18.67 15.23 12.74
N LYS A 207 -18.88 16.53 12.49
CA LYS A 207 -17.92 17.40 11.80
C LYS A 207 -17.07 18.13 12.84
N LEU A 208 -15.79 17.77 12.93
CA LEU A 208 -14.81 18.33 13.87
C LEU A 208 -13.87 19.33 13.19
N PHE A 209 -13.60 19.12 11.90
CA PHE A 209 -12.66 19.91 11.12
C PHE A 209 -13.30 20.48 9.86
N GLU A 210 -12.60 21.44 9.27
CA GLU A 210 -12.91 22.03 7.98
C GLU A 210 -11.64 22.05 7.13
N TYR A 211 -11.26 20.89 6.61
CA TYR A 211 -10.08 20.75 5.76
C TYR A 211 -10.35 21.36 4.38
N ASP A 212 -9.45 22.24 3.95
CA ASP A 212 -9.47 22.86 2.63
C ASP A 212 -8.91 21.91 1.58
N ILE A 213 -7.87 21.14 1.93
CA ILE A 213 -7.23 20.18 1.02
C ILE A 213 -7.08 18.85 1.73
N VAL A 214 -7.53 17.78 1.09
CA VAL A 214 -7.32 16.41 1.57
C VAL A 214 -6.68 15.55 0.49
N VAL A 215 -5.65 14.81 0.86
CA VAL A 215 -5.05 13.78 0.02
C VAL A 215 -5.13 12.45 0.74
N VAL A 216 -5.73 11.45 0.11
CA VAL A 216 -5.84 10.09 0.63
C VAL A 216 -5.09 9.15 -0.30
N ASP A 217 -3.97 8.61 0.18
CA ASP A 217 -3.18 7.62 -0.53
C ASP A 217 -3.70 6.20 -0.25
N GLU A 218 -3.48 5.29 -1.21
CA GLU A 218 -3.93 3.89 -1.13
C GLU A 218 -5.41 3.73 -0.73
N THR A 219 -6.31 4.54 -1.33
CA THR A 219 -7.74 4.56 -0.98
C THR A 219 -8.43 3.21 -1.21
N GLN A 220 -7.84 2.30 -1.96
CA GLN A 220 -8.38 0.95 -2.09
C GLN A 220 -8.44 0.19 -0.75
N ASP A 221 -7.62 0.57 0.25
CA ASP A 221 -7.64 0.00 1.59
C ASP A 221 -8.69 0.64 2.52
N PHE A 222 -9.41 1.67 2.05
CA PHE A 222 -10.42 2.37 2.84
C PHE A 222 -11.79 1.71 2.73
N SER A 223 -12.52 1.66 3.84
CA SER A 223 -13.95 1.28 3.83
C SER A 223 -14.83 2.44 3.41
N ALA A 224 -16.08 2.17 3.04
CA ALA A 224 -17.02 3.22 2.65
C ALA A 224 -17.22 4.24 3.78
N ASN A 225 -17.28 3.77 5.03
CA ASN A 225 -17.43 4.65 6.20
C ASN A 225 -16.18 5.50 6.46
N GLN A 226 -14.98 5.00 6.17
CA GLN A 226 -13.76 5.81 6.26
C GLN A 226 -13.76 6.92 5.20
N VAL A 227 -14.23 6.65 3.98
CA VAL A 227 -14.40 7.69 2.96
C VAL A 227 -15.46 8.71 3.38
N ARG A 228 -16.60 8.27 3.93
CA ARG A 228 -17.63 9.19 4.47
C ARG A 228 -17.09 10.05 5.60
N ALA A 229 -16.29 9.47 6.50
CA ALA A 229 -15.62 10.20 7.57
C ALA A 229 -14.76 11.33 7.01
N VAL A 230 -13.88 11.04 6.05
CA VAL A 230 -13.05 12.05 5.39
C VAL A 230 -13.90 13.13 4.71
N MET A 231 -14.93 12.73 3.97
CA MET A 231 -15.81 13.64 3.25
C MET A 231 -16.58 14.60 4.19
N ASN A 232 -16.94 14.15 5.39
CA ASN A 232 -17.65 14.96 6.38
C ASN A 232 -16.76 16.05 7.00
N GLN A 233 -15.43 15.88 7.00
CA GLN A 233 -14.47 16.84 7.58
C GLN A 233 -14.02 17.94 6.61
N LEU A 234 -14.65 18.06 5.44
CA LEU A 234 -14.26 19.02 4.41
C LEU A 234 -14.87 20.40 4.67
N ALA A 235 -14.13 21.45 4.32
CA ALA A 235 -14.67 22.80 4.23
C ALA A 235 -15.67 22.93 3.07
N ASP A 236 -16.52 23.97 3.10
CA ASP A 236 -17.52 24.22 2.03
C ASP A 236 -16.87 24.32 0.64
N VAL A 237 -15.68 24.93 0.58
CA VAL A 237 -14.84 24.85 -0.60
C VAL A 237 -13.56 24.12 -0.27
N HIS A 238 -13.41 22.95 -0.90
CA HIS A 238 -12.32 22.02 -0.63
C HIS A 238 -11.76 21.44 -1.93
N SER A 239 -10.61 20.76 -1.84
CA SER A 239 -10.13 19.84 -2.86
C SER A 239 -9.74 18.52 -2.21
N VAL A 240 -10.34 17.41 -2.65
CA VAL A 240 -9.99 16.07 -2.17
C VAL A 240 -9.44 15.25 -3.32
N THR A 241 -8.29 14.62 -3.09
CA THR A 241 -7.67 13.70 -4.04
C THR A 241 -7.57 12.31 -3.44
N PHE A 242 -8.32 11.35 -4.00
CA PHE A 242 -8.19 9.93 -3.68
C PHE A 242 -7.27 9.26 -4.69
N ILE A 243 -6.32 8.47 -4.20
CA ILE A 243 -5.30 7.81 -5.02
C ILE A 243 -5.49 6.31 -4.90
N LEU A 244 -5.58 5.62 -6.04
CA LEU A 244 -5.82 4.17 -6.09
C LEU A 244 -4.81 3.46 -6.99
N ASP A 245 -4.40 2.26 -6.58
CA ASP A 245 -3.71 1.34 -7.48
C ASP A 245 -4.70 0.65 -8.44
N THR A 246 -4.46 0.70 -9.75
CA THR A 246 -5.33 0.01 -10.74
C THR A 246 -5.06 -1.48 -10.86
N ALA A 247 -3.88 -1.95 -10.44
CA ALA A 247 -3.51 -3.35 -10.59
C ALA A 247 -4.02 -4.20 -9.41
N GLN A 248 -4.36 -3.58 -8.28
CA GLN A 248 -5.21 -4.20 -7.26
C GLN A 248 -6.63 -4.01 -7.76
N ARG A 249 -7.29 -5.11 -8.14
CA ARG A 249 -8.62 -5.04 -8.76
C ARG A 249 -9.53 -4.16 -7.93
N ILE A 250 -10.30 -3.38 -8.65
CA ILE A 250 -11.22 -2.37 -8.15
C ILE A 250 -12.12 -3.05 -7.09
N TYR A 251 -11.93 -2.64 -5.83
CA TYR A 251 -12.66 -2.94 -4.59
C TYR A 251 -12.11 -4.02 -3.62
N PRO A 252 -11.02 -3.75 -2.87
CA PRO A 252 -10.64 -4.55 -1.69
C PRO A 252 -11.62 -4.43 -0.50
N ARG A 253 -12.52 -3.43 -0.49
CA ARG A 253 -13.58 -3.24 0.52
C ARG A 253 -15.00 -3.02 -0.05
N GLY A 254 -15.20 -3.37 -1.32
CA GLY A 254 -16.53 -3.64 -1.90
C GLY A 254 -17.62 -2.58 -1.78
N PHE A 255 -17.41 -1.35 -2.26
CA PHE A 255 -18.48 -0.34 -2.35
C PHE A 255 -18.37 0.52 -3.60
N LYS A 256 -19.49 1.05 -4.09
CA LYS A 256 -19.50 2.02 -5.21
C LYS A 256 -19.30 3.44 -4.69
N TRP A 257 -18.54 4.25 -5.42
CA TRP A 257 -18.31 5.68 -5.08
C TRP A 257 -19.60 6.47 -4.85
N GLN A 258 -20.68 6.15 -5.58
CA GLN A 258 -21.99 6.80 -5.39
C GLN A 258 -22.58 6.55 -4.00
N GLU A 259 -22.28 5.41 -3.36
CA GLU A 259 -22.76 5.09 -2.01
C GLU A 259 -22.17 6.00 -0.94
N VAL A 260 -21.00 6.58 -1.20
CA VAL A 260 -20.31 7.53 -0.32
C VAL A 260 -20.49 8.98 -0.80
N GLY A 261 -21.42 9.23 -1.72
CA GLY A 261 -21.74 10.57 -2.22
C GLY A 261 -20.80 11.10 -3.31
N ILE A 262 -19.95 10.25 -3.89
CA ILE A 262 -18.98 10.65 -4.92
C ILE A 262 -19.46 10.17 -6.29
N VAL A 263 -19.76 11.13 -7.18
CA VAL A 263 -20.10 10.86 -8.57
C VAL A 263 -18.85 11.05 -9.43
N LEU A 264 -18.40 9.94 -10.01
CA LEU A 264 -17.24 9.93 -10.91
C LEU A 264 -17.67 10.29 -12.34
N ARG A 265 -16.91 11.21 -12.93
CA ARG A 265 -17.07 11.73 -14.29
C ARG A 265 -15.69 11.82 -14.95
N PRO A 266 -15.59 11.91 -16.28
CA PRO A 266 -14.30 12.00 -16.98
C PRO A 266 -13.40 13.15 -16.50
N GLU A 267 -13.99 14.25 -16.03
CA GLU A 267 -13.29 15.43 -15.54
C GLU A 267 -12.67 15.30 -14.15
N ASN A 268 -13.12 14.33 -13.35
CA ASN A 268 -12.64 14.12 -11.97
C ASN A 268 -12.16 12.69 -11.68
N SER A 269 -12.06 11.85 -12.73
CA SER A 269 -11.48 10.51 -12.64
C SER A 269 -10.36 10.39 -13.65
N HIS A 270 -9.12 10.37 -13.16
CA HIS A 270 -7.92 10.31 -13.97
C HIS A 270 -7.28 8.92 -13.91
N ARG A 271 -6.82 8.41 -15.04
CA ARG A 271 -6.05 7.18 -15.12
C ARG A 271 -4.63 7.50 -15.55
N LEU A 272 -3.65 7.11 -14.73
CA LEU A 272 -2.24 7.08 -15.06
C LEU A 272 -1.95 5.74 -15.71
N GLU A 273 -1.66 5.78 -17.00
CA GLU A 273 -1.51 4.59 -17.81
C GLU A 273 -0.08 4.06 -17.81
N ARG A 274 0.92 4.94 -17.70
CA ARG A 274 2.33 4.58 -17.87
C ARG A 274 2.96 4.11 -16.57
N ASN A 275 3.83 3.08 -16.62
CA ASN A 275 4.62 2.63 -15.48
C ASN A 275 6.05 3.20 -15.59
N TYR A 276 6.43 4.05 -14.64
CA TYR A 276 7.74 4.70 -14.59
C TYR A 276 8.67 4.11 -13.52
N ARG A 277 8.22 3.06 -12.79
CA ARG A 277 8.96 2.48 -11.67
C ARG A 277 10.03 1.51 -12.13
N ASN A 278 9.67 0.58 -13.01
CA ASN A 278 10.56 -0.49 -13.44
C ASN A 278 11.13 -0.22 -14.84
N THR A 279 12.34 -0.71 -15.07
CA THR A 279 12.86 -0.82 -16.44
C THR A 279 12.12 -1.93 -17.19
N LYS A 280 12.06 -1.85 -18.52
CA LYS A 280 11.51 -2.90 -19.39
C LYS A 280 12.10 -4.27 -19.07
N GLN A 281 13.39 -4.32 -18.74
CA GLN A 281 14.11 -5.54 -18.41
C GLN A 281 13.64 -6.15 -17.08
N ILE A 282 13.46 -5.32 -16.04
CA ILE A 282 12.95 -5.79 -14.74
C ILE A 282 11.50 -6.27 -14.88
N ALA A 283 10.67 -5.52 -15.61
CA ALA A 283 9.28 -5.88 -15.84
C ALA A 283 9.17 -7.23 -16.59
N ALA A 284 9.92 -7.40 -17.67
CA ALA A 284 9.95 -8.67 -18.43
C ALA A 284 10.41 -9.86 -17.58
N PHE A 285 11.43 -9.67 -16.74
CA PHE A 285 11.92 -10.72 -15.82
C PHE A 285 10.91 -11.06 -14.72
N ALA A 286 10.16 -10.09 -14.21
CA ALA A 286 9.07 -10.35 -13.26
C ALA A 286 7.90 -11.09 -13.93
N ALA A 287 7.60 -10.77 -15.19
CA ALA A 287 6.48 -11.36 -15.91
C ALA A 287 6.67 -12.81 -16.32
N SER A 288 7.89 -13.26 -16.58
CA SER A 288 8.12 -14.68 -16.89
C SER A 288 7.63 -15.58 -15.74
N MET A 289 7.76 -15.11 -14.49
CA MET A 289 7.22 -15.80 -13.32
C MET A 289 5.69 -15.93 -13.33
N LEU A 290 4.98 -15.07 -14.07
CA LEU A 290 3.52 -15.00 -14.11
C LEU A 290 2.92 -15.61 -15.39
N ALA A 291 3.75 -16.15 -16.29
CA ALA A 291 3.27 -16.79 -17.52
C ALA A 291 2.33 -17.98 -17.20
N GLY A 292 1.10 -17.93 -17.74
CA GLY A 292 0.09 -18.97 -17.49
C GLY A 292 -0.56 -18.91 -16.10
N VAL A 293 -0.34 -17.86 -15.31
CA VAL A 293 -1.04 -17.62 -14.04
C VAL A 293 -2.25 -16.72 -14.31
N GLU A 294 -3.44 -17.16 -13.91
CA GLU A 294 -4.63 -16.32 -14.01
C GLU A 294 -4.49 -15.07 -13.12
N ALA A 295 -4.95 -13.94 -13.64
CA ALA A 295 -4.97 -12.69 -12.90
C ALA A 295 -5.97 -12.82 -11.75
N ASP A 296 -5.49 -12.59 -10.52
CA ASP A 296 -6.25 -12.73 -9.28
C ASP A 296 -6.16 -11.46 -8.45
N ASP A 297 -7.15 -11.25 -7.58
CA ASP A 297 -7.42 -9.97 -6.90
C ASP A 297 -6.26 -9.45 -6.02
N ASP A 298 -5.45 -10.34 -5.45
CA ASP A 298 -4.43 -10.01 -4.43
C ASP A 298 -3.04 -9.63 -4.97
N TYR A 299 -2.76 -9.96 -6.24
CA TYR A 299 -1.43 -9.81 -6.81
C TYR A 299 -1.48 -9.00 -8.10
N THR A 300 -0.99 -7.77 -8.00
CA THR A 300 -0.81 -6.86 -9.11
C THR A 300 0.25 -7.40 -10.07
N ILE A 301 -0.16 -7.88 -11.23
CA ILE A 301 0.75 -8.18 -12.35
C ILE A 301 1.31 -6.83 -12.83
N PRO A 302 2.65 -6.64 -12.89
CA PRO A 302 3.23 -5.42 -13.44
C PRO A 302 2.76 -5.24 -14.88
N ASP A 303 2.20 -4.08 -15.24
CA ASP A 303 1.79 -3.80 -16.61
C ASP A 303 3.06 -3.65 -17.49
N LEU A 304 3.32 -4.68 -18.29
CA LEU A 304 4.55 -4.87 -19.06
C LEU A 304 4.65 -3.97 -20.29
N GLU A 305 3.51 -3.67 -20.90
CA GLU A 305 3.46 -2.95 -22.18
C GLU A 305 3.76 -1.45 -22.01
N ARG A 306 3.73 -0.97 -20.77
CA ARG A 306 3.71 0.47 -20.45
C ARG A 306 4.94 0.96 -19.70
N CYS A 307 6.00 0.16 -19.62
CA CYS A 307 7.31 0.55 -19.08
C CYS A 307 8.15 1.26 -20.16
N GLU A 308 8.58 2.51 -19.92
CA GLU A 308 9.39 3.26 -20.89
C GLU A 308 10.90 3.19 -20.61
N ALA A 309 11.29 3.06 -19.33
CA ALA A 309 12.69 3.09 -18.91
C ALA A 309 13.46 1.83 -19.37
N VAL A 310 14.69 2.03 -19.85
CA VAL A 310 15.61 0.96 -20.26
C VAL A 310 16.75 0.90 -19.25
N GLY A 311 17.08 -0.30 -18.77
CA GLY A 311 18.19 -0.52 -17.85
C GLY A 311 18.92 -1.84 -18.12
N PRO A 312 19.86 -2.22 -17.23
CA PRO A 312 20.57 -3.48 -17.37
C PRO A 312 19.61 -4.67 -17.22
N LYS A 313 19.97 -5.80 -17.83
CA LYS A 313 19.25 -7.05 -17.55
C LYS A 313 19.42 -7.42 -16.07
N PRO A 314 18.34 -7.87 -15.41
CA PRO A 314 18.42 -8.63 -14.16
C PRO A 314 19.54 -9.67 -14.15
N ILE A 315 20.16 -9.86 -12.99
CA ILE A 315 21.22 -10.87 -12.83
C ILE A 315 20.65 -12.08 -12.11
N LEU A 316 20.81 -13.25 -12.72
CA LEU A 316 20.62 -14.52 -12.05
C LEU A 316 21.99 -15.02 -11.59
N LEU A 317 22.17 -15.20 -10.29
CA LEU A 317 23.46 -15.42 -9.64
C LEU A 317 23.53 -16.86 -9.10
N GLU A 318 24.36 -17.69 -9.73
CA GLU A 318 24.55 -19.10 -9.37
C GLU A 318 25.80 -19.24 -8.48
N GLY A 319 25.64 -19.73 -7.26
CA GLY A 319 26.78 -19.93 -6.36
C GLY A 319 26.36 -20.28 -4.93
N LYS A 320 27.34 -20.51 -4.05
CA LYS A 320 27.06 -20.69 -2.61
C LYS A 320 26.52 -19.38 -2.02
N TYR A 321 25.67 -19.46 -0.99
CA TYR A 321 25.08 -18.26 -0.38
C TYR A 321 26.14 -17.24 0.09
N SER A 322 27.26 -17.69 0.65
CA SER A 322 28.38 -16.83 1.02
C SER A 322 28.99 -16.07 -0.18
N ALA A 323 29.14 -16.74 -1.33
CA ALA A 323 29.63 -16.13 -2.56
C ALA A 323 28.63 -15.13 -3.15
N GLN A 324 27.32 -15.46 -3.07
CA GLN A 324 26.26 -14.55 -3.47
C GLN A 324 26.26 -13.25 -2.64
N VAL A 325 26.38 -13.37 -1.31
CA VAL A 325 26.51 -12.23 -0.40
C VAL A 325 27.79 -11.44 -0.70
N GLY A 326 28.92 -12.12 -0.93
CA GLY A 326 30.18 -11.49 -1.31
C GLY A 326 30.06 -10.67 -2.61
N TYR A 327 29.36 -11.20 -3.61
CA TYR A 327 29.08 -10.49 -4.86
C TYR A 327 28.22 -9.24 -4.62
N ALA A 328 27.14 -9.36 -3.84
CA ALA A 328 26.27 -8.23 -3.51
C ALA A 328 27.04 -7.12 -2.77
N LEU A 329 27.82 -7.48 -1.75
CA LEU A 329 28.68 -6.54 -1.03
C LEU A 329 29.74 -5.90 -1.93
N GLY A 330 30.26 -6.65 -2.91
CA GLY A 330 31.18 -6.12 -3.93
C GLY A 330 30.53 -5.04 -4.80
N LEU A 331 29.24 -5.16 -5.14
CA LEU A 331 28.51 -4.12 -5.87
C LEU A 331 28.30 -2.86 -5.03
N LEU A 332 28.00 -3.03 -3.75
CA LEU A 332 27.86 -1.92 -2.80
C LEU A 332 29.19 -1.19 -2.56
N ALA A 333 30.30 -1.94 -2.46
CA ALA A 333 31.62 -1.38 -2.16
C ALA A 333 32.30 -0.71 -3.37
N LYS A 334 32.06 -1.18 -4.61
CA LYS A 334 32.70 -0.65 -5.83
C LYS A 334 32.05 0.63 -6.38
N SER A 335 31.21 1.31 -5.60
CA SER A 335 30.45 2.51 -6.03
C SER A 335 29.60 2.31 -7.29
N LYS A 336 29.26 1.06 -7.64
CA LYS A 336 28.24 0.78 -8.69
C LYS A 336 26.83 1.11 -8.20
N ILE A 337 26.65 1.13 -6.88
CA ILE A 337 25.44 1.55 -6.17
C ILE A 337 25.89 2.65 -5.22
N ASP A 338 25.31 3.86 -5.35
CA ASP A 338 25.65 4.97 -4.48
C ASP A 338 24.69 4.97 -3.28
N LEU A 339 25.10 4.37 -2.17
CA LEU A 339 24.29 4.29 -0.95
C LEU A 339 23.94 5.66 -0.32
N LYS A 340 24.40 6.80 -0.86
CA LYS A 340 23.91 8.13 -0.46
C LYS A 340 22.62 8.52 -1.18
N GLU A 341 22.45 8.06 -2.41
CA GLU A 341 21.32 8.40 -3.28
C GLU A 341 20.37 7.21 -3.52
N ASP A 342 20.91 6.00 -3.47
CA ASP A 342 20.24 4.76 -3.83
C ASP A 342 19.81 3.97 -2.60
N SER A 343 18.59 3.47 -2.67
CA SER A 343 18.01 2.55 -1.70
C SER A 343 18.24 1.09 -2.10
N VAL A 344 18.59 0.25 -1.14
CA VAL A 344 18.89 -1.17 -1.34
C VAL A 344 18.02 -2.03 -0.42
N ALA A 345 17.44 -3.10 -0.97
CA ALA A 345 16.76 -4.11 -0.16
C ALA A 345 17.31 -5.50 -0.42
N PHE A 346 17.53 -6.24 0.66
CA PHE A 346 17.69 -7.68 0.67
C PHE A 346 16.38 -8.32 1.11
N LEU A 347 15.75 -9.05 0.19
CA LEU A 347 14.45 -9.67 0.39
C LEU A 347 14.59 -11.19 0.44
N HIS A 348 13.91 -11.82 1.41
CA HIS A 348 13.87 -13.27 1.53
C HIS A 348 12.46 -13.77 1.92
N PRO A 349 12.00 -14.97 1.51
CA PRO A 349 10.66 -15.46 1.88
C PRO A 349 10.48 -15.67 3.40
N LYS A 350 11.48 -16.22 4.09
CA LYS A 350 11.37 -16.68 5.48
C LYS A 350 11.73 -15.65 6.57
N GLY A 351 12.42 -14.55 6.21
CA GLY A 351 12.88 -13.54 7.18
C GLY A 351 13.76 -14.09 8.32
N GLY A 352 13.85 -13.32 9.41
CA GLY A 352 14.45 -13.75 10.69
C GLY A 352 15.89 -14.25 10.55
N GLY A 353 16.17 -15.42 11.13
CA GLY A 353 17.51 -16.04 11.19
C GLY A 353 18.15 -16.30 9.82
N TRP A 354 17.36 -16.26 8.74
CA TRP A 354 17.91 -16.37 7.39
C TRP A 354 18.86 -15.21 7.05
N PHE A 355 18.67 -14.05 7.70
CA PHE A 355 19.54 -12.91 7.53
C PHE A 355 20.82 -12.95 8.37
N ASP A 356 21.01 -13.91 9.28
CA ASP A 356 22.13 -13.92 10.25
C ASP A 356 23.51 -13.73 9.61
N TYR A 357 23.79 -14.51 8.57
CA TYR A 357 25.04 -14.42 7.84
C TYR A 357 25.20 -13.06 7.14
N LEU A 358 24.12 -12.55 6.53
CA LEU A 358 24.13 -11.26 5.86
C LEU A 358 24.30 -10.10 6.86
N ARG A 359 23.67 -10.18 8.04
CA ARG A 359 23.83 -9.21 9.14
C ARG A 359 25.27 -9.13 9.59
N ALA A 360 25.88 -10.28 9.85
CA ALA A 360 27.30 -10.34 10.21
C ALA A 360 28.19 -9.75 9.10
N ALA A 361 27.90 -10.08 7.83
CA ALA A 361 28.69 -9.60 6.71
C ALA A 361 28.55 -8.08 6.47
N LEU A 362 27.35 -7.51 6.61
CA LEU A 362 27.11 -6.07 6.52
C LEU A 362 27.79 -5.31 7.68
N SER A 363 27.63 -5.79 8.91
CA SER A 363 28.28 -5.21 10.09
C SER A 363 29.81 -5.23 9.98
N ASN A 364 30.40 -6.34 9.51
CA ASN A 364 31.84 -6.45 9.28
C ASN A 364 32.36 -5.48 8.22
N LYS A 365 31.51 -5.03 7.30
CA LYS A 365 31.83 -4.01 6.28
C LYS A 365 31.48 -2.59 6.72
N GLY A 366 30.96 -2.39 7.94
CA GLY A 366 30.53 -1.09 8.43
C GLY A 366 29.36 -0.51 7.65
N LEU A 367 28.55 -1.35 7.01
CA LEU A 367 27.38 -0.93 6.24
C LEU A 367 26.15 -0.96 7.16
N PRO A 368 25.59 0.20 7.53
CA PRO A 368 24.46 0.22 8.44
C PRO A 368 23.19 -0.21 7.69
N PHE A 369 22.36 -1.00 8.35
CA PHE A 369 21.16 -1.58 7.77
C PHE A 369 20.01 -1.56 8.76
N VAL A 370 18.79 -1.69 8.23
CA VAL A 370 17.56 -1.73 9.01
C VAL A 370 16.77 -3.01 8.73
N GLU A 371 16.06 -3.51 9.72
CA GLU A 371 15.14 -4.63 9.56
C GLU A 371 13.70 -4.12 9.48
N LEU A 372 12.98 -4.51 8.42
CA LEU A 372 11.58 -4.19 8.24
C LEU A 372 10.72 -5.36 8.72
N THR A 373 10.65 -5.55 10.04
CA THR A 373 9.83 -6.61 10.63
C THR A 373 8.55 -6.01 11.22
N ARG A 374 7.40 -6.36 10.63
CA ARG A 374 6.02 -6.10 11.10
C ARG A 374 5.59 -4.64 11.35
N GLU A 375 6.50 -3.69 11.40
CA GLU A 375 6.18 -2.27 11.45
C GLU A 375 6.23 -1.65 10.04
N ALA A 376 5.19 -0.89 9.72
CA ALA A 376 5.07 -0.18 8.46
C ALA A 376 5.98 1.07 8.38
N GLU A 377 6.94 1.26 9.29
CA GLU A 377 7.86 2.41 9.35
C GLU A 377 9.33 2.08 9.01
N TRP A 378 10.03 3.02 8.34
CA TRP A 378 11.46 2.91 8.00
C TRP A 378 12.12 3.59 9.17
N PRO A 379 13.18 3.05 9.75
CA PRO A 379 13.90 3.77 10.79
C PRO A 379 14.35 5.12 10.23
N LYS A 380 14.08 6.21 10.97
CA LYS A 380 14.40 7.59 10.54
C LYS A 380 15.91 7.90 10.49
N GLY A 381 16.76 6.86 10.51
CA GLY A 381 18.21 6.96 10.51
C GLY A 381 18.82 7.07 9.10
N PRO A 382 20.17 7.10 9.02
CA PRO A 382 20.92 7.26 7.79
C PRO A 382 20.99 5.99 6.92
N GLU A 383 20.34 4.90 7.32
CA GLU A 383 20.46 3.59 6.68
C GLU A 383 19.66 3.51 5.38
N ASN A 384 20.35 3.16 4.28
CA ASN A 384 19.76 2.94 2.97
C ASN A 384 19.75 1.46 2.54
N ILE A 385 20.07 0.54 3.46
CA ILE A 385 19.99 -0.90 3.27
C ILE A 385 18.88 -1.46 4.16
N ALA A 386 17.87 -2.11 3.57
CA ALA A 386 16.87 -2.87 4.30
C ALA A 386 17.06 -4.37 4.17
N LEU A 387 16.76 -5.07 5.26
CA LEU A 387 16.49 -6.50 5.31
C LEU A 387 14.99 -6.69 5.57
N SER A 388 14.31 -7.44 4.71
CA SER A 388 12.86 -7.62 4.84
C SER A 388 12.38 -8.95 4.30
N THR A 389 11.21 -9.38 4.75
CA THR A 389 10.53 -10.48 4.05
C THR A 389 9.94 -9.98 2.74
N MET A 390 9.79 -10.86 1.75
CA MET A 390 9.10 -10.49 0.50
C MET A 390 7.68 -9.95 0.79
N HIS A 391 6.93 -10.58 1.70
CA HIS A 391 5.59 -10.15 2.08
C HIS A 391 5.59 -8.74 2.70
N SER A 392 6.52 -8.47 3.61
CA SER A 392 6.66 -7.16 4.29
C SER A 392 7.17 -6.05 3.38
N ALA A 393 7.71 -6.39 2.19
CA ALA A 393 8.12 -5.42 1.20
C ALA A 393 6.97 -4.95 0.28
N LYS A 394 5.75 -5.49 0.42
CA LYS A 394 4.58 -5.03 -0.35
C LYS A 394 4.36 -3.53 -0.11
N GLY A 395 4.19 -2.78 -1.20
CA GLY A 395 4.02 -1.32 -1.16
C GLY A 395 5.32 -0.51 -1.08
N LEU A 396 6.47 -1.15 -0.82
CA LEU A 396 7.78 -0.48 -0.82
C LEU A 396 8.42 -0.51 -2.22
N GLU A 397 9.43 0.33 -2.40
CA GLU A 397 10.23 0.44 -3.63
C GLU A 397 11.69 0.67 -3.26
N PHE A 398 12.60 0.08 -4.04
CA PHE A 398 14.04 0.18 -3.85
C PHE A 398 14.74 0.39 -5.18
N ASP A 399 15.83 1.15 -5.21
CA ASP A 399 16.63 1.30 -6.42
C ASP A 399 17.27 -0.04 -6.81
N HIS A 400 17.75 -0.78 -5.81
CA HIS A 400 18.35 -2.10 -6.01
C HIS A 400 17.72 -3.15 -5.08
N VAL A 401 17.36 -4.30 -5.65
CA VAL A 401 16.82 -5.44 -4.88
C VAL A 401 17.70 -6.66 -5.06
N PHE A 402 18.06 -7.28 -3.93
CA PHE A 402 18.77 -8.54 -3.85
C PHE A 402 17.83 -9.60 -3.25
N ILE A 403 17.61 -10.69 -3.99
CA ILE A 403 16.86 -11.85 -3.54
C ILE A 403 17.84 -13.02 -3.54
N LEU A 404 18.55 -13.24 -2.44
CA LEU A 404 19.63 -14.24 -2.38
C LEU A 404 19.13 -15.57 -1.80
N GLY A 405 19.81 -16.66 -2.16
CA GLY A 405 19.54 -18.04 -1.72
C GLY A 405 18.11 -18.53 -1.93
N VAL A 406 17.58 -18.32 -3.13
CA VAL A 406 16.35 -18.94 -3.64
C VAL A 406 16.60 -20.42 -3.93
N ASN A 407 16.64 -21.21 -2.87
CA ASN A 407 16.96 -22.65 -2.89
C ASN A 407 15.73 -23.53 -2.65
N ALA A 408 15.85 -24.85 -2.83
CA ALA A 408 14.79 -25.79 -2.47
C ALA A 408 14.39 -25.63 -0.98
N GLY A 409 13.10 -25.77 -0.69
CA GLY A 409 12.55 -25.52 0.65
C GLY A 409 12.59 -24.05 1.13
N SER A 410 13.03 -23.08 0.32
CA SER A 410 12.96 -21.64 0.67
C SER A 410 11.51 -21.12 0.71
N PHE A 411 10.62 -21.81 0.01
CA PHE A 411 9.17 -21.64 0.02
C PHE A 411 8.53 -22.91 0.62
N PRO A 412 7.31 -22.84 1.16
CA PRO A 412 6.62 -24.06 1.61
C PRO A 412 6.45 -25.02 0.43
N GLU A 413 7.06 -26.21 0.49
CA GLU A 413 6.89 -27.24 -0.55
C GLU A 413 5.70 -28.16 -0.21
N GLY A 414 4.95 -28.47 -1.26
CA GLY A 414 4.10 -29.65 -1.43
C GLY A 414 4.32 -30.14 -2.87
N GLU A 415 4.23 -31.46 -3.10
CA GLU A 415 4.48 -32.07 -4.41
C GLU A 415 3.73 -31.36 -5.53
N PHE A 416 4.44 -31.07 -6.63
CA PHE A 416 3.98 -30.23 -7.72
C PHE A 416 2.83 -30.88 -8.51
N ASP A 417 1.59 -30.66 -8.05
CA ASP A 417 0.37 -30.85 -8.83
C ASP A 417 0.05 -29.54 -9.59
N PRO A 418 -0.22 -29.57 -10.91
CA PRO A 418 -0.70 -28.41 -11.67
C PRO A 418 -1.99 -27.75 -11.13
N ALA A 419 -2.68 -28.37 -10.16
CA ALA A 419 -3.83 -27.79 -9.45
C ALA A 419 -3.50 -27.06 -8.13
N ASP A 420 -2.24 -26.96 -7.69
CA ASP A 420 -1.91 -26.43 -6.35
C ASP A 420 -1.70 -24.90 -6.32
N ASP A 421 -2.60 -24.19 -5.61
CA ASP A 421 -2.58 -22.74 -5.35
C ASP A 421 -1.26 -22.23 -4.75
N ARG A 422 -0.49 -23.11 -4.08
CA ARG A 422 0.75 -22.75 -3.37
C ARG A 422 1.91 -22.39 -4.29
N GLN A 423 2.09 -23.10 -5.42
CA GLN A 423 3.16 -22.79 -6.37
C GLN A 423 2.88 -21.46 -7.07
N ILE A 424 1.64 -21.25 -7.48
CA ILE A 424 1.16 -19.99 -8.05
C ILE A 424 1.41 -18.84 -7.07
N THR A 425 1.10 -19.03 -5.78
CA THR A 425 1.35 -18.04 -4.74
C THR A 425 2.83 -17.70 -4.60
N ALA A 426 3.72 -18.70 -4.62
CA ALA A 426 5.16 -18.47 -4.56
C ALA A 426 5.70 -17.71 -5.78
N ARG A 427 5.22 -18.06 -6.99
CA ARG A 427 5.55 -17.35 -8.23
C ARG A 427 5.09 -15.89 -8.19
N LYS A 428 3.85 -15.66 -7.74
CA LYS A 428 3.27 -14.32 -7.51
C LYS A 428 4.10 -13.50 -6.51
N LEU A 429 4.55 -14.12 -5.42
CA LEU A 429 5.39 -13.48 -4.41
C LEU A 429 6.77 -13.07 -4.95
N VAL A 430 7.42 -13.94 -5.74
CA VAL A 430 8.72 -13.63 -6.37
C VAL A 430 8.57 -12.51 -7.39
N ALA A 431 7.56 -12.57 -8.27
CA ALA A 431 7.29 -11.50 -9.23
C ALA A 431 7.05 -10.15 -8.53
N MET A 432 6.30 -10.18 -7.42
CA MET A 432 6.06 -9.01 -6.58
C MET A 432 7.37 -8.46 -5.99
N ALA A 433 8.24 -9.32 -5.46
CA ALA A 433 9.54 -8.92 -4.91
C ALA A 433 10.47 -8.33 -5.99
N VAL A 434 10.53 -8.94 -7.18
CA VAL A 434 11.31 -8.43 -8.33
C VAL A 434 10.81 -7.04 -8.76
N SER A 435 9.49 -6.85 -8.82
CA SER A 435 8.90 -5.56 -9.22
C SER A 435 9.11 -4.42 -8.20
N ARG A 436 9.71 -4.69 -7.03
CA ARG A 436 10.15 -3.66 -6.08
C ARG A 436 11.39 -2.91 -6.54
N ALA A 437 12.15 -3.45 -7.50
CA ALA A 437 13.38 -2.85 -8.00
C ALA A 437 13.13 -1.77 -9.05
N ARG A 438 13.74 -0.59 -8.89
CA ARG A 438 13.68 0.49 -9.89
C ARG A 438 14.81 0.43 -10.91
N LYS A 439 16.04 0.16 -10.47
CA LYS A 439 17.25 0.22 -11.31
C LYS A 439 17.86 -1.15 -11.58
N SER A 440 17.96 -2.03 -10.58
CA SER A 440 18.48 -3.39 -10.78
C SER A 440 17.92 -4.42 -9.81
N VAL A 441 17.82 -5.66 -10.27
CA VAL A 441 17.47 -6.82 -9.43
C VAL A 441 18.50 -7.93 -9.63
N ILE A 442 18.86 -8.58 -8.52
CA ILE A 442 19.73 -9.76 -8.50
C ILE A 442 19.00 -10.88 -7.75
N VAL A 443 18.85 -12.03 -8.39
CA VAL A 443 18.26 -13.23 -7.79
C VAL A 443 19.35 -14.29 -7.70
N GLY A 444 19.63 -14.80 -6.51
CA GLY A 444 20.70 -15.76 -6.25
C GLY A 444 20.17 -17.14 -5.87
N PHE A 445 20.82 -18.20 -6.36
CA PHE A 445 20.49 -19.59 -6.05
C PHE A 445 21.75 -20.47 -6.01
N LYS A 446 21.67 -21.61 -5.33
CA LYS A 446 22.73 -22.63 -5.31
C LYS A 446 22.38 -23.74 -6.30
N ALA A 447 23.29 -24.09 -7.21
CA ALA A 447 23.04 -25.07 -8.27
C ALA A 447 22.53 -26.42 -7.74
N ASP A 448 23.19 -26.99 -6.73
CA ASP A 448 22.87 -28.30 -6.15
C ASP A 448 21.58 -28.32 -5.31
N ASP A 449 20.99 -27.16 -5.05
CA ASP A 449 19.87 -26.98 -4.12
C ASP A 449 18.91 -25.92 -4.68
N ARG A 450 18.72 -25.90 -6.01
CA ARG A 450 17.96 -24.84 -6.68
C ARG A 450 16.46 -25.04 -6.52
N SER A 451 15.72 -23.95 -6.28
CA SER A 451 14.26 -23.98 -6.30
C SER A 451 13.74 -24.19 -7.73
N ALA A 452 12.64 -24.93 -7.88
CA ALA A 452 11.90 -25.04 -9.15
C ALA A 452 11.44 -23.67 -9.68
N LEU A 453 11.30 -22.66 -8.81
CA LEU A 453 10.96 -21.29 -9.20
C LEU A 453 11.99 -20.66 -10.14
N ILE A 454 13.25 -21.08 -10.10
CA ILE A 454 14.31 -20.56 -10.98
C ILE A 454 14.03 -20.90 -12.44
N ASP A 455 13.38 -22.03 -12.71
CA ASP A 455 13.10 -22.50 -14.07
C ASP A 455 11.96 -21.73 -14.76
N TYR A 456 11.20 -20.91 -14.01
CA TYR A 456 10.18 -20.01 -14.55
C TYR A 456 10.76 -18.66 -15.01
N PHE A 457 12.05 -18.40 -14.83
CA PHE A 457 12.70 -17.24 -15.41
C PHE A 457 13.05 -17.47 -16.88
N ASP A 458 12.54 -16.61 -17.76
CA ASP A 458 12.81 -16.70 -19.19
C ASP A 458 14.25 -16.29 -19.49
N LYS A 459 15.04 -17.17 -20.10
CA LYS A 459 16.48 -16.94 -20.42
C LYS A 459 16.79 -15.59 -21.08
N PRO A 460 15.98 -15.05 -22.01
CA PRO A 460 16.25 -13.74 -22.62
C PRO A 460 16.21 -12.56 -21.65
N THR A 461 15.55 -12.72 -20.50
CA THR A 461 15.23 -11.62 -19.56
C THR A 461 16.31 -11.37 -18.52
N TYR A 462 17.31 -12.25 -18.38
CA TYR A 462 18.40 -12.09 -17.39
C TYR A 462 19.80 -12.36 -17.97
N THR A 463 20.82 -12.05 -17.17
CA THR A 463 22.21 -12.49 -17.38
C THR A 463 22.59 -13.46 -16.26
N LEU A 464 23.06 -14.65 -16.62
CA LEU A 464 23.54 -15.65 -15.66
C LEU A 464 25.00 -15.33 -15.28
N VAL A 465 25.27 -15.25 -13.99
CA VAL A 465 26.63 -15.04 -13.43
C VAL A 465 26.91 -16.14 -12.42
N LYS A 466 28.07 -16.79 -12.52
CA LYS A 466 28.52 -17.83 -11.58
C LYS A 466 29.54 -17.26 -10.59
N VAL A 467 29.38 -17.53 -9.29
CA VAL A 467 30.22 -16.98 -8.19
C VAL A 467 30.62 -18.00 -7.14
#